data_AF-A0A3G5U9N9-F1
#
_entry.id   AF-A0A3G5U9N9-F1
#
_cell.length_a   1.000
_cell.length_b   1.000
_cell.length_c   1.000
_cell.angle_alpha   90.00
_cell.angle_beta   90.00
_cell.angle_gamma   90.00
#
_symmetry.space_group_name_H-M   'P 1'
#
loop_
_entity.id
_entity.type
_entity.pdbx_description
1 polymer ?
#
loop_
_entity_poly.entity_id
_entity_poly.type
_entity_poly.pdbx_seq_one_letter_code
_entity_poly.pdbx_strand_id
1 'polypeptide(L)'
;MFRAYILLGFTILIAQLHISGNITKYINMKYAYLSKTAAIILGFLTVVQIIIVFQKEHQKEREQHNCGCDHSHCGHDHSKDENTWWKKAFSYTLFCFPIVSGLFFPIATLDSDIVKAKGFHFPVAQAESKDPFMTRQFLRPDTSIYYGKEGYRGVMEKGKKEFVTKDSIALKDEDFLKGMETIYNYPGEFTGKKLSFKGFVFKDDSSKKEQYFLFRFGIIHCVADSGVYGMLVKKPEGVEWTNDDWIQVEGEISTEFYQPFHANIPVLEVTKWNKVEQPKEQYVFRGAD
;
A
#
# COMPACT_ATOMS: atom_id res chain seq x y z
N MET A 1 24.93 -21.49 -11.37
CA MET A 1 24.34 -21.75 -10.05
C MET A 1 23.76 -20.51 -9.37
N PHE A 2 24.53 -19.56 -8.84
CA PHE A 2 23.98 -18.46 -8.00
C PHE A 2 22.83 -17.65 -8.62
N ARG A 3 22.92 -17.30 -9.91
CA ARG A 3 21.84 -16.60 -10.64
C ARG A 3 20.53 -17.40 -10.69
N ALA A 4 20.60 -18.72 -10.76
CA ALA A 4 19.41 -19.59 -10.74
C ALA A 4 18.76 -19.58 -9.35
N TYR A 5 19.55 -19.58 -8.27
CA TYR A 5 19.03 -19.49 -6.91
C TYR A 5 18.37 -18.14 -6.61
N ILE A 6 18.93 -17.01 -7.09
CA ILE A 6 18.27 -15.70 -6.96
C ILE A 6 16.90 -15.73 -7.66
N LEU A 7 16.86 -16.23 -8.90
CA LEU A 7 15.64 -16.25 -9.70
C LEU A 7 14.57 -17.16 -9.10
N LEU A 8 14.99 -18.33 -8.60
CA LEU A 8 14.15 -19.24 -7.83
C LEU A 8 13.64 -18.57 -6.56
N GLY A 9 14.51 -17.86 -5.83
CA GLY A 9 14.14 -17.14 -4.61
C GLY A 9 13.08 -16.07 -4.84
N PHE A 10 13.19 -15.26 -5.89
CA PHE A 10 12.15 -14.31 -6.27
C PHE A 10 10.85 -14.99 -6.71
N THR A 11 10.95 -16.10 -7.43
CA THR A 11 9.77 -16.90 -7.83
C THR A 11 9.02 -17.42 -6.60
N ILE A 12 9.75 -18.01 -5.64
CA ILE A 12 9.20 -18.51 -4.38
C ILE A 12 8.60 -17.37 -3.57
N LEU A 13 9.31 -16.24 -3.43
CA LEU A 13 8.82 -15.08 -2.69
C LEU A 13 7.48 -14.59 -3.23
N ILE A 14 7.37 -14.34 -4.54
CA ILE A 14 6.14 -13.83 -5.14
C ILE A 14 5.04 -14.90 -5.06
N ALA A 15 5.35 -16.16 -5.32
CA ALA A 15 4.39 -17.26 -5.18
C ALA A 15 3.84 -17.36 -3.75
N GLN A 16 4.70 -17.27 -2.74
CA GLN A 16 4.31 -17.30 -1.33
C GLN A 16 3.39 -16.12 -0.97
N LEU A 17 3.66 -14.91 -1.48
CA LEU A 17 2.79 -13.75 -1.24
C LEU A 17 1.38 -13.95 -1.82
N HIS A 18 1.27 -14.56 -3.00
CA HIS A 18 -0.03 -14.87 -3.61
C HIS A 18 -0.75 -16.02 -2.89
N ILE A 19 -0.03 -17.08 -2.51
CA ILE A 19 -0.61 -18.26 -1.83
C ILE A 19 -1.08 -17.91 -0.42
N SER A 20 -0.29 -17.13 0.32
CA SER A 20 -0.63 -16.71 1.69
C SER A 20 -1.69 -15.60 1.75
N GLY A 21 -2.06 -15.01 0.61
CA GLY A 21 -2.95 -13.84 0.55
C GLY A 21 -2.30 -12.54 1.00
N ASN A 22 -1.06 -12.56 1.49
CA ASN A 22 -0.37 -11.36 1.97
C ASN A 22 -0.05 -10.34 0.86
N ILE A 23 -0.20 -10.72 -0.42
CA ILE A 23 -0.05 -9.80 -1.56
C ILE A 23 -0.93 -8.54 -1.43
N THR A 24 -2.07 -8.64 -0.75
CA THR A 24 -2.99 -7.52 -0.49
C THR A 24 -2.33 -6.39 0.31
N LYS A 25 -1.31 -6.72 1.12
CA LYS A 25 -0.56 -5.76 1.93
C LYS A 25 0.52 -5.00 1.14
N TYR A 26 0.81 -5.44 -0.08
CA TYR A 26 1.89 -4.88 -0.90
C TYR A 26 1.39 -4.11 -2.13
N ILE A 27 0.29 -4.56 -2.73
CA ILE A 27 -0.23 -3.97 -3.98
C ILE A 27 -1.75 -3.88 -3.96
N ASN A 28 -2.29 -2.94 -4.72
CA ASN A 28 -3.72 -2.92 -4.98
C ASN A 28 -4.13 -4.16 -5.80
N MET A 29 -5.14 -4.88 -5.31
CA MET A 29 -5.60 -6.15 -5.88
C MET A 29 -6.10 -6.04 -7.32
N LYS A 30 -6.48 -4.85 -7.78
CA LYS A 30 -6.75 -4.58 -9.20
C LYS A 30 -5.57 -4.91 -10.11
N TYR A 31 -4.34 -4.73 -9.63
CA TYR A 31 -3.10 -4.95 -10.38
C TYR A 31 -2.42 -6.28 -10.03
N ALA A 32 -3.03 -7.12 -9.20
CA ALA A 32 -2.47 -8.40 -8.78
C ALA A 32 -2.16 -9.34 -9.95
N TYR A 33 -2.90 -9.22 -11.07
CA TYR A 33 -2.65 -9.99 -12.28
C TYR A 33 -1.24 -9.74 -12.87
N LEU A 34 -0.72 -8.50 -12.79
CA LEU A 34 0.62 -8.17 -13.28
C LEU A 34 1.69 -8.92 -12.48
N SER A 35 1.54 -8.94 -11.16
CA SER A 35 2.42 -9.69 -10.26
C SER A 35 2.34 -11.20 -10.50
N LYS A 36 1.13 -11.73 -10.72
CA LYS A 36 0.92 -13.15 -11.02
C LYS A 36 1.59 -13.56 -12.33
N THR A 37 1.44 -12.76 -13.38
CA THR A 37 2.10 -12.99 -14.68
C THR A 37 3.62 -12.91 -14.53
N ALA A 38 4.13 -11.94 -13.77
CA ALA A 38 5.56 -11.84 -13.48
C ALA A 38 6.10 -13.09 -12.76
N ALA A 39 5.35 -13.64 -11.79
CA ALA A 39 5.72 -14.88 -11.10
C ALA A 39 5.82 -16.08 -12.06
N ILE A 40 4.89 -16.20 -13.01
CA ILE A 40 4.90 -17.27 -14.02
C ILE A 40 6.12 -17.12 -14.93
N ILE A 41 6.40 -15.91 -15.42
CA ILE A 41 7.56 -15.63 -16.27
C ILE A 41 8.86 -15.93 -15.53
N LEU A 42 9.00 -15.49 -14.27
CA LEU A 42 10.18 -15.77 -13.45
C LEU A 42 10.36 -17.27 -13.19
N GLY A 43 9.26 -18.00 -12.95
CA GLY A 43 9.28 -19.46 -12.84
C GLY A 43 9.76 -20.15 -14.11
N PHE A 44 9.25 -19.73 -15.28
CA PHE A 44 9.71 -20.25 -16.57
C PHE A 44 11.19 -19.96 -16.81
N LEU A 45 11.65 -18.72 -16.57
CA LEU A 45 13.06 -18.35 -16.69
C LEU A 45 13.94 -19.14 -15.70
N THR A 46 13.41 -19.49 -14.53
CA THR A 46 14.12 -20.34 -13.56
C THR A 46 14.34 -21.74 -14.10
N VAL A 47 13.34 -22.35 -14.73
CA VAL A 47 13.48 -23.66 -15.39
C VAL A 47 14.51 -23.60 -16.51
N VAL A 48 14.43 -22.60 -17.40
CA VAL A 48 15.40 -22.42 -18.49
C VAL A 48 16.83 -22.25 -17.95
N GLN A 49 17.01 -21.42 -16.92
CA GLN A 49 18.32 -21.18 -16.30
C GLN A 49 18.88 -22.44 -15.65
N ILE A 50 18.04 -23.28 -15.04
CA ILE A 50 18.44 -24.57 -14.47
C ILE A 50 18.90 -25.52 -15.59
N ILE A 51 18.13 -25.64 -16.68
CA ILE A 51 18.50 -26.48 -17.85
C ILE A 51 19.84 -26.04 -18.43
N ILE A 52 20.06 -24.73 -18.63
CA ILE A 52 21.32 -24.19 -19.15
C ILE A 52 22.50 -24.53 -18.23
N VAL A 53 22.31 -24.48 -16.91
CA VAL A 53 23.39 -24.84 -15.97
C VAL A 53 23.70 -26.34 -16.06
N PHE A 54 22.69 -27.21 -16.08
CA PHE A 54 22.91 -28.65 -16.21
C PHE A 54 23.57 -29.03 -17.54
N GLN A 55 23.16 -28.40 -18.65
CA GLN A 55 23.81 -28.62 -19.96
C GLN A 55 25.28 -28.21 -19.94
N LYS A 56 25.63 -27.11 -19.29
CA LYS A 56 27.03 -26.65 -19.17
C LYS A 56 27.88 -27.55 -18.27
N GLU A 57 27.30 -28.15 -17.23
CA GLU A 57 28.00 -29.14 -16.40
C GLU A 57 28.31 -30.41 -17.21
N HIS A 58 27.33 -30.93 -17.96
CA HIS A 58 27.56 -32.09 -18.84
C HIS A 58 28.57 -31.83 -19.98
N GLN A 59 28.66 -30.59 -20.47
CA GLN A 59 29.64 -30.23 -21.51
C GLN A 59 31.07 -30.13 -20.95
N LYS A 60 31.24 -29.63 -19.71
CA LYS A 60 32.54 -29.61 -19.02
C LYS A 60 33.07 -31.01 -18.70
N GLU A 61 32.20 -31.95 -18.34
CA GLU A 61 32.58 -33.35 -18.13
C GLU A 61 33.01 -34.04 -19.43
N ARG A 62 32.44 -33.66 -20.58
CA ARG A 62 32.83 -34.19 -21.90
C ARG A 62 34.15 -33.59 -22.43
N GLU A 63 34.43 -32.33 -22.15
CA GLU A 63 35.68 -31.66 -22.57
C GLU A 63 36.92 -32.12 -21.78
N GLN A 64 36.76 -32.65 -20.55
CA GLN A 64 37.87 -33.27 -19.81
C GLN A 64 38.34 -34.63 -20.38
N HIS A 65 37.59 -35.23 -21.31
CA HIS A 65 37.92 -36.53 -21.91
C HIS A 65 38.37 -36.47 -23.38
N ASN A 66 38.49 -35.28 -23.99
CA ASN A 66 38.97 -35.14 -25.37
C ASN A 66 39.92 -33.95 -25.53
N CYS A 67 41.21 -34.18 -25.26
CA CYS A 67 42.26 -33.37 -25.88
C CYS A 67 42.31 -33.72 -27.37
N GLY A 68 41.73 -32.88 -28.22
CA GLY A 68 41.77 -33.08 -29.68
C GLY A 68 41.06 -31.99 -30.46
N CYS A 69 41.76 -30.87 -30.65
CA CYS A 69 41.67 -29.91 -31.75
C CYS A 69 40.31 -29.29 -32.15
N ASP A 70 40.36 -27.95 -32.15
CA ASP A 70 39.77 -27.02 -33.14
C ASP A 70 38.26 -27.00 -33.28
N HIS A 71 37.58 -25.96 -32.73
CA HIS A 71 36.39 -25.36 -33.36
C HIS A 71 36.08 -23.97 -32.78
N SER A 72 36.03 -23.01 -33.69
CA SER A 72 35.51 -21.65 -33.48
C SER A 72 34.02 -21.67 -33.15
N HIS A 73 33.65 -21.18 -31.97
CA HIS A 73 32.26 -20.87 -31.66
C HIS A 73 32.13 -19.49 -31.03
N CYS A 74 31.46 -18.63 -31.80
CA CYS A 74 30.90 -17.35 -31.40
C CYS A 74 30.03 -17.53 -30.15
N GLY A 75 30.55 -17.15 -29.00
CA GLY A 75 29.80 -16.92 -27.78
C GLY A 75 30.04 -15.47 -27.36
N HIS A 76 28.96 -14.72 -27.17
CA HIS A 76 29.02 -13.34 -26.70
C HIS A 76 29.91 -13.21 -25.46
N ASP A 77 31.09 -12.67 -25.72
CA ASP A 77 32.08 -12.30 -24.74
C ASP A 77 31.55 -11.09 -23.94
N HIS A 78 31.10 -11.35 -22.72
CA HIS A 78 30.96 -10.33 -21.68
C HIS A 78 32.10 -10.46 -20.66
N SER A 79 33.30 -10.78 -21.12
CA SER A 79 34.54 -10.57 -20.38
C SER A 79 35.25 -9.33 -20.93
N LYS A 80 34.70 -8.17 -20.59
CA LYS A 80 35.58 -7.04 -20.28
C LYS A 80 35.69 -6.94 -18.78
N ASP A 81 36.87 -7.38 -18.34
CA ASP A 81 37.43 -7.33 -17.01
C ASP A 81 37.04 -6.09 -16.19
N GLU A 82 36.28 -6.31 -15.13
CA GLU A 82 36.51 -5.66 -13.84
C GLU A 82 36.32 -6.73 -12.75
N ASN A 83 37.37 -7.50 -12.50
CA ASN A 83 37.38 -8.65 -11.60
C ASN A 83 37.43 -8.26 -10.10
N THR A 84 36.67 -7.25 -9.68
CA THR A 84 36.59 -6.87 -8.27
C THR A 84 35.59 -7.81 -7.58
N TRP A 85 36.07 -8.82 -6.87
CA TRP A 85 35.22 -9.77 -6.13
C TRP A 85 34.19 -9.06 -5.21
N TRP A 86 34.55 -7.89 -4.66
CA TRP A 86 33.66 -6.99 -3.91
C TRP A 86 32.46 -6.48 -4.73
N LYS A 87 32.63 -6.16 -6.02
CA LYS A 87 31.51 -5.73 -6.90
C LYS A 87 30.51 -6.89 -7.12
N LYS A 88 31.01 -8.12 -7.26
CA LYS A 88 30.17 -9.33 -7.37
C LYS A 88 29.44 -9.62 -6.05
N ALA A 89 30.14 -9.53 -4.92
CA ALA A 89 29.56 -9.69 -3.60
C ALA A 89 28.47 -8.63 -3.31
N PHE A 90 28.74 -7.37 -3.65
CA PHE A 90 27.77 -6.27 -3.51
C PHE A 90 26.53 -6.51 -4.37
N SER A 91 26.70 -6.87 -5.66
CA SER A 91 25.58 -7.16 -6.55
C SER A 91 24.72 -8.32 -6.03
N TYR A 92 25.33 -9.41 -5.59
CA TYR A 92 24.58 -10.54 -5.04
C TYR A 92 23.89 -10.21 -3.73
N THR A 93 24.53 -9.45 -2.84
CA THR A 93 23.91 -8.96 -1.61
C THR A 93 22.68 -8.09 -1.92
N LEU A 94 22.78 -7.21 -2.91
CA LEU A 94 21.68 -6.34 -3.34
C LEU A 94 20.44 -7.13 -3.78
N PHE A 95 20.62 -8.29 -4.45
CA PHE A 95 19.50 -9.14 -4.87
C PHE A 95 19.03 -10.13 -3.81
N CYS A 96 19.92 -10.61 -2.94
CA CYS A 96 19.56 -11.51 -1.85
C CYS A 96 18.79 -10.76 -0.75
N PHE A 97 19.09 -9.48 -0.53
CA PHE A 97 18.47 -8.69 0.52
C PHE A 97 16.93 -8.67 0.43
N PRO A 98 16.28 -8.32 -0.70
CA PRO A 98 14.82 -8.35 -0.82
C PRO A 98 14.19 -9.74 -0.61
N ILE A 99 14.89 -10.81 -1.01
CA ILE A 99 14.42 -12.18 -0.85
C ILE A 99 14.43 -12.55 0.63
N VAL A 100 15.54 -12.31 1.32
CA VAL A 100 15.67 -12.61 2.75
C VAL A 100 14.70 -11.74 3.56
N SER A 101 14.64 -10.44 3.30
CA SER A 101 13.71 -9.57 4.01
C SER A 101 12.26 -9.99 3.78
N GLY A 102 11.89 -10.28 2.53
CA GLY A 102 10.51 -10.65 2.19
C GLY A 102 10.05 -12.00 2.75
N LEU A 103 10.97 -12.95 2.97
CA LEU A 103 10.64 -14.28 3.50
C LEU A 103 10.70 -14.36 5.02
N PHE A 104 11.62 -13.64 5.66
CA PHE A 104 11.91 -13.80 7.09
C PHE A 104 11.38 -12.66 7.97
N PHE A 105 11.12 -11.47 7.43
CA PHE A 105 10.68 -10.36 8.27
C PHE A 105 9.16 -10.45 8.49
N PRO A 106 8.68 -10.16 9.72
CA PRO A 106 7.26 -10.14 9.99
C PRO A 106 6.60 -9.03 9.19
N ILE A 107 5.36 -9.28 8.79
CA ILE A 107 4.58 -8.25 8.11
C ILE A 107 4.13 -7.24 9.16
N ALA A 108 4.35 -5.96 8.87
CA ALA A 108 3.90 -4.85 9.70
C ALA A 108 2.39 -4.96 10.03
N THR A 109 2.04 -4.78 11.31
CA THR A 109 0.67 -4.82 11.82
C THR A 109 -0.02 -3.48 11.64
N LEU A 110 -1.24 -3.46 11.13
CA LEU A 110 -1.96 -2.22 10.83
C LEU A 110 -2.69 -1.69 12.07
N ASP A 111 -1.95 -1.07 12.97
CA ASP A 111 -2.41 -0.59 14.28
C ASP A 111 -2.07 0.89 14.53
N SER A 112 -2.50 1.37 15.69
CA SER A 112 -2.28 2.72 16.19
C SER A 112 -0.79 3.03 16.40
N ASP A 113 0.06 2.04 16.63
CA ASP A 113 1.51 2.23 16.76
C ASP A 113 2.14 2.59 15.40
N ILE A 114 1.68 1.98 14.30
CA ILE A 114 2.10 2.42 12.95
C ILE A 114 1.63 3.84 12.67
N VAL A 115 0.43 4.23 13.11
CA VAL A 115 -0.06 5.61 12.94
C VAL A 115 0.86 6.59 13.67
N LYS A 116 1.24 6.28 14.93
CA LYS A 116 2.19 7.10 15.69
C LYS A 116 3.58 7.12 15.05
N ALA A 117 4.11 5.96 14.66
CA ALA A 117 5.43 5.82 14.05
C ALA A 117 5.55 6.51 12.68
N LYS A 118 4.46 6.56 11.90
CA LYS A 118 4.37 7.35 10.66
C LYS A 118 4.36 8.86 10.90
N GLY A 119 4.42 9.30 12.16
CA GLY A 119 4.51 10.71 12.50
C GLY A 119 3.17 11.39 12.62
N PHE A 120 2.14 10.72 13.18
CA PHE A 120 0.95 11.38 13.72
C PHE A 120 1.31 12.18 14.99
N HIS A 121 2.33 13.02 14.88
CA HIS A 121 2.59 14.14 15.75
C HIS A 121 2.45 15.32 14.82
N PHE A 122 1.24 15.88 14.75
CA PHE A 122 0.86 17.01 13.92
C PHE A 122 2.00 18.05 13.86
N PRO A 123 2.86 18.03 12.82
CA PRO A 123 3.88 19.04 12.71
C PRO A 123 3.11 20.30 12.34
N VAL A 124 3.02 21.21 13.30
CA VAL A 124 2.52 22.57 13.10
C VAL A 124 3.15 23.09 11.81
N ALA A 125 2.30 23.31 10.82
CA ALA A 125 2.54 24.15 9.65
C ALA A 125 3.96 24.07 9.06
N GLN A 126 4.17 23.15 8.12
CA GLN A 126 4.93 23.52 6.93
C GLN A 126 4.01 23.42 5.71
N ALA A 127 3.28 24.50 5.47
CA ALA A 127 2.66 24.81 4.19
C ALA A 127 3.70 24.95 3.04
N GLU A 128 4.99 24.70 3.31
CA GLU A 128 6.11 24.82 2.37
C GLU A 128 7.04 23.58 2.33
N SER A 129 6.59 22.39 2.75
CA SER A 129 7.38 21.19 2.43
C SER A 129 7.35 20.97 0.91
N LYS A 130 8.47 21.20 0.23
CA LYS A 130 8.66 20.96 -1.23
C LYS A 130 8.52 19.49 -1.65
N ASP A 131 8.19 18.60 -0.72
CA ASP A 131 7.98 17.18 -0.98
C ASP A 131 6.46 16.86 -1.03
N PRO A 132 5.89 16.66 -2.24
CA PRO A 132 4.53 16.20 -2.48
C PRO A 132 4.06 15.01 -1.66
N PHE A 133 4.98 14.14 -1.23
CA PHE A 133 4.66 12.84 -0.66
C PHE A 133 4.40 12.91 0.85
N MET A 134 5.01 13.86 1.56
CA MET A 134 4.93 13.94 3.03
C MET A 134 3.67 14.67 3.54
N THR A 135 3.12 15.63 2.80
CA THR A 135 2.03 16.49 3.27
C THR A 135 0.62 15.96 2.97
N ARG A 136 0.47 14.97 2.07
CA ARG A 136 -0.81 14.73 1.37
C ARG A 136 -1.60 13.48 1.76
N GLN A 137 -1.07 12.61 2.61
CA GLN A 137 -1.64 11.25 2.79
C GLN A 137 -2.18 10.96 4.19
N PHE A 138 -2.52 11.98 4.96
CA PHE A 138 -3.17 11.81 6.25
C PHE A 138 -4.61 12.31 6.16
N LEU A 139 -5.55 11.45 6.53
CA LEU A 139 -7.02 11.64 6.43
C LEU A 139 -7.58 11.62 5.01
N ARG A 140 -7.05 12.47 4.12
CA ARG A 140 -7.57 12.68 2.76
C ARG A 140 -6.76 11.85 1.75
N PRO A 141 -7.35 10.84 1.10
CA PRO A 141 -6.74 10.23 -0.08
C PRO A 141 -6.59 11.29 -1.18
N ASP A 142 -5.46 11.28 -1.90
CA ASP A 142 -5.19 12.20 -3.01
C ASP A 142 -4.70 11.41 -4.23
N THR A 143 -5.55 11.36 -5.26
CA THR A 143 -5.28 10.69 -6.52
C THR A 143 -4.78 11.64 -7.62
N SER A 144 -4.65 12.94 -7.34
CA SER A 144 -4.26 13.96 -8.34
C SER A 144 -2.91 13.69 -9.01
N ILE A 145 -2.00 13.03 -8.29
CA ILE A 145 -0.67 12.65 -8.75
C ILE A 145 -0.75 11.66 -9.94
N TYR A 146 -1.84 10.89 -10.05
CA TYR A 146 -1.98 9.82 -11.05
C TYR A 146 -2.72 10.23 -12.33
N TYR A 147 -3.55 11.28 -12.29
CA TYR A 147 -4.49 11.60 -13.38
C TYR A 147 -4.22 12.92 -14.10
N GLY A 148 -3.23 13.71 -13.66
CA GLY A 148 -3.06 15.09 -14.14
C GLY A 148 -4.28 15.97 -13.83
N LYS A 149 -4.21 17.27 -14.15
CA LYS A 149 -5.27 18.23 -13.74
C LYS A 149 -6.66 17.89 -14.32
N GLU A 150 -6.73 17.60 -15.61
CA GLU A 150 -8.03 17.34 -16.28
C GLU A 150 -8.61 15.99 -15.90
N GLY A 151 -7.78 14.94 -15.87
CA GLY A 151 -8.21 13.61 -15.45
C GLY A 151 -8.68 13.61 -14.00
N TYR A 152 -7.95 14.28 -13.10
CA TYR A 152 -8.33 14.40 -11.69
C TYR A 152 -9.67 15.12 -11.53
N ARG A 153 -9.91 16.20 -12.29
CA ARG A 153 -11.21 16.86 -12.31
C ARG A 153 -12.32 15.90 -12.73
N GLY A 154 -12.09 15.08 -13.75
CA GLY A 154 -13.05 14.05 -14.17
C GLY A 154 -13.36 13.02 -13.09
N VAL A 155 -12.33 12.53 -12.38
CA VAL A 155 -12.47 11.61 -11.25
C VAL A 155 -13.29 12.24 -10.11
N MET A 156 -13.00 13.50 -9.77
CA MET A 156 -13.75 14.23 -8.74
C MET A 156 -15.21 14.50 -9.12
N GLU A 157 -15.49 14.83 -10.37
CA GLU A 157 -16.87 14.99 -10.87
C GLU A 157 -17.66 13.68 -10.82
N LYS A 158 -17.01 12.54 -11.12
CA LYS A 158 -17.63 11.22 -10.95
C LYS A 158 -17.94 10.95 -9.46
N GLY A 159 -16.99 11.20 -8.57
CA GLY A 159 -17.19 11.05 -7.12
C GLY A 159 -18.33 11.92 -6.61
N LYS A 160 -18.39 13.18 -7.02
CA LYS A 160 -19.51 14.08 -6.70
C LYS A 160 -20.86 13.50 -7.10
N LYS A 161 -21.01 13.10 -8.36
CA LYS A 161 -22.28 12.55 -8.86
C LYS A 161 -22.75 11.33 -8.07
N GLU A 162 -21.79 10.50 -7.64
CA GLU A 162 -22.06 9.26 -6.92
C GLU A 162 -22.45 9.46 -5.45
N PHE A 163 -21.83 10.42 -4.77
CA PHE A 163 -21.99 10.60 -3.31
C PHE A 163 -22.84 11.81 -2.91
N VAL A 164 -22.73 12.96 -3.60
CA VAL A 164 -23.41 14.21 -3.21
C VAL A 164 -24.93 14.10 -3.35
N THR A 165 -25.40 13.33 -4.33
CA THR A 165 -26.84 13.12 -4.60
C THR A 165 -27.55 12.29 -3.54
N LYS A 166 -26.81 11.63 -2.64
CA LYS A 166 -27.36 10.78 -1.57
C LYS A 166 -27.42 11.56 -0.27
N ASP A 167 -28.50 11.43 0.49
CA ASP A 167 -28.59 12.01 1.85
C ASP A 167 -28.04 11.08 2.94
N SER A 168 -27.92 9.79 2.62
CA SER A 168 -27.31 8.79 3.47
C SER A 168 -26.26 8.02 2.67
N ILE A 169 -25.01 8.11 3.13
CA ILE A 169 -23.84 7.54 2.47
C ILE A 169 -23.31 6.41 3.35
N ALA A 170 -23.33 5.19 2.85
CA ALA A 170 -22.72 4.04 3.51
C ALA A 170 -21.43 3.67 2.77
N LEU A 171 -20.27 4.05 3.32
CA LEU A 171 -18.98 3.72 2.73
C LEU A 171 -18.59 2.30 3.12
N LYS A 172 -18.56 1.44 2.10
CA LYS A 172 -18.01 0.09 2.15
C LYS A 172 -16.52 0.13 1.79
N ASP A 173 -15.85 -1.02 1.93
CA ASP A 173 -14.41 -1.15 1.72
C ASP A 173 -14.00 -0.77 0.28
N GLU A 174 -14.85 -1.04 -0.72
CA GLU A 174 -14.58 -0.71 -2.12
C GLU A 174 -14.69 0.80 -2.41
N ASP A 175 -15.60 1.47 -1.70
CA ASP A 175 -15.93 2.87 -1.93
C ASP A 175 -15.21 3.81 -0.96
N PHE A 176 -14.60 3.28 0.10
CA PHE A 176 -14.07 4.05 1.21
C PHE A 176 -13.09 5.14 0.77
N LEU A 177 -12.07 4.80 -0.01
CA LEU A 177 -11.06 5.78 -0.44
C LEU A 177 -11.65 6.83 -1.39
N LYS A 178 -12.62 6.44 -2.23
CA LYS A 178 -13.29 7.36 -3.16
C LYS A 178 -14.23 8.31 -2.43
N GLY A 179 -15.00 7.79 -1.49
CA GLY A 179 -15.88 8.56 -0.61
C GLY A 179 -15.09 9.55 0.24
N MET A 180 -14.05 9.09 0.93
CA MET A 180 -13.20 9.96 1.75
C MET A 180 -12.54 11.07 0.93
N GLU A 181 -11.94 10.76 -0.22
CA GLU A 181 -11.37 11.80 -1.10
C GLU A 181 -12.43 12.82 -1.53
N THR A 182 -13.62 12.37 -1.92
CA THR A 182 -14.70 13.26 -2.36
C THR A 182 -15.21 14.15 -1.21
N ILE A 183 -15.41 13.59 -0.02
CA ILE A 183 -15.88 14.32 1.16
C ILE A 183 -14.88 15.41 1.55
N TYR A 184 -13.59 15.08 1.61
CA TYR A 184 -12.55 16.05 1.98
C TYR A 184 -12.31 17.12 0.92
N ASN A 185 -12.55 16.84 -0.36
CA ASN A 185 -12.44 17.85 -1.42
C ASN A 185 -13.67 18.77 -1.48
N TYR A 186 -14.84 18.32 -1.01
CA TYR A 186 -16.09 19.07 -1.08
C TYR A 186 -16.90 19.09 0.22
N PRO A 187 -16.31 19.42 1.39
CA PRO A 187 -16.95 19.23 2.69
C PRO A 187 -18.29 19.96 2.85
N GLY A 188 -18.45 21.12 2.20
CA GLY A 188 -19.70 21.89 2.21
C GLY A 188 -20.88 21.15 1.58
N GLU A 189 -20.66 20.35 0.54
CA GLU A 189 -21.70 19.56 -0.14
C GLU A 189 -22.18 18.37 0.70
N PHE A 190 -21.39 18.00 1.71
CA PHE A 190 -21.66 16.86 2.59
C PHE A 190 -22.20 17.26 3.96
N THR A 191 -22.15 18.55 4.32
CA THR A 191 -22.63 19.01 5.61
C THR A 191 -24.13 18.73 5.77
N GLY A 192 -24.51 18.13 6.90
CA GLY A 192 -25.88 17.72 7.20
C GLY A 192 -26.28 16.34 6.65
N LYS A 193 -25.43 15.69 5.85
CA LYS A 193 -25.70 14.35 5.32
C LYS A 193 -25.30 13.27 6.33
N LYS A 194 -25.98 12.13 6.26
CA LYS A 194 -25.65 10.96 7.06
C LYS A 194 -24.51 10.18 6.43
N LEU A 195 -23.56 9.76 7.25
CA LEU A 195 -22.44 8.92 6.85
C LEU A 195 -22.30 7.73 7.79
N SER A 196 -22.09 6.55 7.21
CA SER A 196 -21.74 5.33 7.93
C SER A 196 -20.50 4.69 7.33
N PHE A 197 -19.55 4.30 8.18
CA PHE A 197 -18.36 3.54 7.78
C PHE A 197 -17.75 2.77 8.96
N LYS A 198 -16.82 1.88 8.65
CA LYS A 198 -16.06 1.09 9.62
C LYS A 198 -14.61 1.53 9.65
N GLY A 199 -14.00 1.52 10.83
CA GLY A 199 -12.58 1.74 11.00
C GLY A 199 -12.07 1.30 12.36
N PHE A 200 -10.77 1.44 12.56
CA PHE A 200 -10.14 1.29 13.86
C PHE A 200 -10.00 2.66 14.54
N VAL A 201 -10.21 2.68 15.85
CA VAL A 201 -10.13 3.88 16.66
C VAL A 201 -8.69 4.28 16.89
N PHE A 202 -8.44 5.57 16.71
CA PHE A 202 -7.18 6.21 17.05
C PHE A 202 -7.46 7.48 17.86
N LYS A 203 -6.96 7.51 19.09
CA LYS A 203 -6.97 8.68 19.96
C LYS A 203 -5.55 9.22 20.05
N ASP A 204 -5.41 10.47 19.63
CA ASP A 204 -4.18 11.22 19.84
C ASP A 204 -4.15 11.84 21.23
N ASP A 205 -2.96 11.98 21.81
CA ASP A 205 -2.79 12.59 23.13
C ASP A 205 -3.13 14.09 23.13
N SER A 206 -3.12 14.76 21.96
CA SER A 206 -3.48 16.18 21.81
C SER A 206 -4.96 16.44 21.48
N SER A 207 -5.74 15.40 21.20
CA SER A 207 -7.18 15.52 20.87
C SER A 207 -8.03 15.86 22.10
N LYS A 208 -9.15 16.57 21.89
CA LYS A 208 -10.16 16.77 22.93
C LYS A 208 -10.72 15.41 23.41
N LYS A 209 -11.27 15.36 24.63
CA LYS A 209 -11.74 14.11 25.25
C LYS A 209 -12.79 13.37 24.39
N GLU A 210 -13.62 14.12 23.68
CA GLU A 210 -14.70 13.65 22.82
C GLU A 210 -14.27 13.35 21.38
N GLN A 211 -13.04 13.70 21.00
CA GLN A 211 -12.54 13.63 19.63
C GLN A 211 -11.66 12.39 19.42
N TYR A 212 -12.06 11.57 18.46
CA TYR A 212 -11.34 10.38 18.05
C TYR A 212 -11.17 10.41 16.55
N PHE A 213 -10.13 9.78 16.03
CA PHE A 213 -10.07 9.46 14.62
C PHE A 213 -10.55 8.03 14.40
N LEU A 214 -11.30 7.84 13.32
CA LEU A 214 -11.69 6.52 12.87
C LEU A 214 -11.06 6.24 11.51
N PHE A 215 -10.20 5.24 11.45
CA PHE A 215 -9.27 5.03 10.35
C PHE A 215 -9.42 3.69 9.63
N ARG A 216 -8.98 3.68 8.37
CA ARG A 216 -8.66 2.49 7.58
C ARG A 216 -7.31 2.71 6.92
N PHE A 217 -6.49 1.67 6.89
CA PHE A 217 -5.32 1.68 6.01
C PHE A 217 -5.78 1.49 4.58
N GLY A 218 -5.21 2.27 3.66
CA GLY A 218 -5.58 2.22 2.25
C GLY A 218 -4.37 2.13 1.33
N ILE A 219 -4.55 1.48 0.19
CA ILE A 219 -3.57 1.41 -0.90
C ILE A 219 -4.22 1.95 -2.18
N ILE A 220 -3.55 2.89 -2.85
CA ILE A 220 -4.02 3.43 -4.12
C ILE A 220 -3.50 2.54 -5.26
N HIS A 221 -2.20 2.31 -5.35
CA HIS A 221 -1.56 1.39 -6.31
C HIS A 221 -0.63 0.38 -5.64
N CYS A 222 0.17 0.79 -4.66
CA CYS A 222 1.13 -0.08 -3.96
C CYS A 222 1.44 0.36 -2.52
N VAL A 223 2.14 -0.47 -1.74
CA VAL A 223 2.48 -0.16 -0.34
C VAL A 223 3.24 1.16 -0.16
N ALA A 224 3.97 1.61 -1.18
CA ALA A 224 4.67 2.90 -1.15
C ALA A 224 3.72 4.11 -1.17
N ASP A 225 2.49 3.95 -1.70
CA ASP A 225 1.43 4.96 -1.63
C ASP A 225 0.40 4.65 -0.54
N SER A 226 0.70 3.70 0.35
CA SER A 226 -0.22 3.32 1.41
C SER A 226 -0.31 4.38 2.50
N GLY A 227 -1.54 4.76 2.84
CA GLY A 227 -1.84 5.75 3.86
C GLY A 227 -2.80 5.22 4.91
N VAL A 228 -3.04 6.06 5.92
CA VAL A 228 -4.13 5.89 6.88
C VAL A 228 -5.15 6.99 6.62
N TYR A 229 -6.38 6.58 6.32
CA TYR A 229 -7.43 7.45 5.84
C TYR A 229 -8.67 7.30 6.69
N GLY A 230 -9.42 8.38 6.81
CA GLY A 230 -10.62 8.42 7.63
C GLY A 230 -10.84 9.85 8.11
N MET A 231 -11.59 10.00 9.19
CA MET A 231 -12.00 11.32 9.64
C MET A 231 -12.09 11.43 11.15
N LEU A 232 -12.13 12.68 11.61
CA LEU A 232 -12.42 13.00 12.99
C LEU A 232 -13.88 12.64 13.27
N VAL A 233 -14.10 11.92 14.35
CA VAL A 233 -15.42 11.53 14.85
C VAL A 233 -15.57 12.06 16.27
N LYS A 234 -16.75 12.56 16.59
CA LYS A 234 -17.12 12.93 17.96
C LYS A 234 -17.99 11.84 18.54
N LYS A 235 -17.57 11.32 19.69
CA LYS A 235 -18.29 10.24 20.37
C LYS A 235 -19.58 10.75 21.02
N PRO A 236 -20.60 9.89 21.17
CA PRO A 236 -21.73 10.17 22.04
C PRO A 236 -21.30 10.31 23.52
N GLU A 237 -22.14 10.97 24.32
CA GLU A 237 -21.93 11.06 25.78
C GLU A 237 -21.88 9.66 26.43
N GLY A 238 -21.03 9.51 27.45
CA GLY A 238 -20.90 8.26 28.21
C GLY A 238 -20.18 7.11 27.50
N VAL A 239 -19.78 7.27 26.24
CA VAL A 239 -18.98 6.28 25.50
C VAL A 239 -17.50 6.55 25.74
N GLU A 240 -16.67 5.51 25.78
CA GLU A 240 -15.22 5.61 25.66
C GLU A 240 -14.75 4.49 24.73
N TRP A 241 -13.88 4.83 23.79
CA TRP A 241 -13.25 3.86 22.88
C TRP A 241 -11.76 3.79 23.18
N THR A 242 -11.19 2.60 23.02
CA THR A 242 -9.74 2.39 23.13
C THR A 242 -9.10 2.39 21.76
N ASN A 243 -7.81 2.70 21.68
CA ASN A 243 -7.08 2.54 20.43
C ASN A 243 -7.20 1.10 19.92
N ASP A 244 -7.21 0.95 18.60
CA ASP A 244 -7.30 -0.32 17.88
C ASP A 244 -8.66 -1.04 17.97
N ASP A 245 -9.64 -0.45 18.67
CA ASP A 245 -11.01 -0.93 18.62
C ASP A 245 -11.59 -0.73 17.22
N TRP A 246 -12.09 -1.81 16.64
CA TRP A 246 -12.84 -1.75 15.39
C TRP A 246 -14.30 -1.44 15.67
N ILE A 247 -14.79 -0.34 15.10
CA ILE A 247 -16.16 0.10 15.24
C ILE A 247 -16.76 0.43 13.89
N GLN A 248 -18.07 0.25 13.80
CA GLN A 248 -18.90 0.86 12.77
C GLN A 248 -19.64 2.04 13.39
N VAL A 249 -19.60 3.19 12.72
CA VAL A 249 -20.28 4.41 13.16
C VAL A 249 -21.27 4.86 12.11
N GLU A 250 -22.35 5.51 12.55
CA GLU A 250 -23.31 6.25 11.73
C GLU A 250 -23.55 7.61 12.40
N GLY A 251 -23.50 8.68 11.63
CA GLY A 251 -23.60 10.04 12.14
C GLY A 251 -23.92 11.06 11.07
N GLU A 252 -23.92 12.33 11.48
CA GLU A 252 -24.12 13.47 10.60
C GLU A 252 -22.78 14.18 10.35
N ILE A 253 -22.50 14.48 9.09
CA ILE A 253 -21.28 15.21 8.73
C ILE A 253 -21.45 16.68 9.08
N SER A 254 -20.52 17.21 9.85
CA SER A 254 -20.33 18.62 10.13
C SER A 254 -18.94 19.08 9.66
N THR A 255 -18.63 20.36 9.84
CA THR A 255 -17.29 20.91 9.57
C THR A 255 -16.82 21.65 10.82
N GLU A 256 -15.59 21.41 11.25
CA GLU A 256 -14.97 22.11 12.38
C GLU A 256 -13.57 22.59 11.98
N PHE A 257 -13.17 23.75 12.51
CA PHE A 257 -11.81 24.22 12.41
C PHE A 257 -10.91 23.40 13.35
N TYR A 258 -10.05 22.56 12.77
CA TYR A 258 -9.15 21.72 13.53
C TYR A 258 -7.80 22.41 13.71
N GLN A 259 -7.55 22.88 14.94
CA GLN A 259 -6.39 23.69 15.29
C GLN A 259 -5.05 23.09 14.85
N PRO A 260 -4.75 21.79 15.07
CA PRO A 260 -3.47 21.20 14.64
C PRO A 260 -3.19 21.30 13.14
N PHE A 261 -4.24 21.36 12.31
CA PHE A 261 -4.14 21.48 10.85
C PHE A 261 -4.35 22.89 10.32
N HIS A 262 -4.77 23.84 11.16
CA HIS A 262 -5.17 25.19 10.74
C HIS A 262 -6.16 25.19 9.56
N ALA A 263 -7.05 24.21 9.52
CA ALA A 263 -7.97 24.00 8.41
C ALA A 263 -9.34 23.52 8.91
N ASN A 264 -10.37 23.87 8.16
CA ASN A 264 -11.69 23.28 8.31
C ASN A 264 -11.68 21.86 7.75
N ILE A 265 -11.97 20.88 8.60
CA ILE A 265 -12.06 19.47 8.21
C ILE A 265 -13.49 18.95 8.40
N PRO A 266 -13.94 17.98 7.59
CA PRO A 266 -15.17 17.26 7.87
C PRO A 266 -15.03 16.48 9.18
N VAL A 267 -16.07 16.52 10.00
CA VAL A 267 -16.18 15.81 11.27
C VAL A 267 -17.48 15.02 11.27
N LEU A 268 -17.48 13.81 11.84
CA LEU A 268 -18.70 13.02 12.00
C LEU A 268 -19.20 13.13 13.43
N GLU A 269 -20.40 13.68 13.60
CA GLU A 269 -21.12 13.66 14.86
C GLU A 269 -21.82 12.29 14.99
N VAL A 270 -21.26 11.39 15.78
CA VAL A 270 -21.72 9.99 15.83
C VAL A 270 -23.04 9.91 16.59
N THR A 271 -24.06 9.33 15.94
CA THR A 271 -25.39 9.11 16.52
C THR A 271 -25.64 7.64 16.88
N LYS A 272 -25.03 6.72 16.14
CA LYS A 272 -25.06 5.29 16.40
C LYS A 272 -23.70 4.69 16.17
N TRP A 273 -23.36 3.69 16.96
CA TRP A 273 -22.14 2.92 16.77
C TRP A 273 -22.31 1.50 17.29
N ASN A 274 -21.48 0.60 16.78
CA ASN A 274 -21.33 -0.74 17.32
C ASN A 274 -19.90 -1.22 17.16
N LYS A 275 -19.42 -2.01 18.13
CA LYS A 275 -18.14 -2.72 18.00
C LYS A 275 -18.28 -3.78 16.91
N VAL A 276 -17.22 -3.98 16.13
CA VAL A 276 -17.12 -5.01 15.10
C VAL A 276 -15.80 -5.75 15.25
N GLU A 277 -15.74 -6.97 14.72
CA GLU A 277 -14.47 -7.68 14.63
C GLU A 277 -13.54 -7.00 13.62
N GLN A 278 -12.24 -7.08 13.88
CA GLN A 278 -11.22 -6.63 12.93
C GLN A 278 -11.41 -7.38 11.60
N PRO A 279 -11.58 -6.66 10.48
CA PRO A 279 -11.69 -7.27 9.17
C PRO A 279 -10.47 -8.13 8.84
N LYS A 280 -10.70 -9.28 8.20
CA LYS A 280 -9.62 -10.13 7.67
C LYS A 280 -8.77 -9.36 6.66
N GLU A 281 -9.41 -8.53 5.84
CA GLU A 281 -8.75 -7.59 4.96
C GLU A 281 -8.72 -6.22 5.62
N GLN A 282 -7.54 -5.84 6.11
CA GLN A 282 -7.36 -4.59 6.85
C GLN A 282 -7.18 -3.39 5.92
N TYR A 283 -6.70 -3.62 4.69
CA TYR A 283 -6.55 -2.57 3.69
C TYR A 283 -7.83 -2.35 2.90
N VAL A 284 -8.13 -1.09 2.61
CA VAL A 284 -9.07 -0.71 1.56
C VAL A 284 -8.31 -0.31 0.30
N PHE A 285 -8.90 -0.52 -0.86
CA PHE A 285 -8.22 -0.30 -2.15
C PHE A 285 -8.93 0.75 -2.97
N ARG A 286 -8.17 1.52 -3.75
CA ARG A 286 -8.78 2.41 -4.73
C ARG A 286 -9.33 1.56 -5.88
N GLY A 287 -10.65 1.58 -6.04
CA GLY A 287 -11.33 0.95 -7.18
C GLY A 287 -10.96 1.57 -8.53
N ALA A 288 -11.44 0.96 -9.63
CA ALA A 288 -11.35 1.57 -10.95
C ALA A 288 -12.40 2.69 -11.11
N ASP A 289 -12.01 3.80 -11.75
CA ASP A 289 -12.89 4.94 -12.07
C ASP A 289 -13.69 4.74 -13.37
#